data_AF-A0A0U2WY79-F1
#
_entry.id   AF-A0A0U2WY79-F1
#
_cell.length_a   1.000
_cell.length_b   1.000
_cell.length_c   1.000
_cell.angle_alpha   90.00
_cell.angle_beta   90.00
_cell.angle_gamma   90.00
#
_symmetry.space_group_name_H-M   'P 1'
#
loop_
_entity.id
_entity.type
_entity.pdbx_description
1 polymer ?
#
loop_
_entity_poly.entity_id
_entity_poly.type
_entity_poly.pdbx_seq_one_letter_code
_entity_poly.pdbx_strand_id
1 'polypeptide(L)'
;MSNQSTTATNLVEIVFQEDLTKQGLADLRKKYPKKLTLDMKDDDDFKEGRKIRTERNKLVESIKRRRLDFTAEVKTYADDLSEKVNGIFKPIVVAFEDEDTFRKEEAARKAAEREAFLNKQRQEIADINYFVEQCKGQSAKFIADTIESVDLIETDIFDKELIHEAINTKKEVLETLNNMYQAAKAAEAVALEREKLRIQQEAVAQQERLQKQAQEIEVRISNLRNDPMNYFGKQSNEVMARIQQLESFTPSEDKFGNRTSEVNQVLAQVIQQLTMMHTQQLQVEQAQQVANQAASQVEAQQQAAQTQLNEQRNAEHQAIEAEQAPVEQHEALTDVNRMLGQNEPLLGNNFKSPVFESGEKLGYDPLDLWPSDRDRADNDELDRICNQLMHAESYIELLEQRLNKALAA
;
A
#
# COMPACT_ATOMS: atom_id res chain seq x y z
N MET A 1 47.81 73.79 24.38
CA MET A 1 47.10 74.11 23.12
C MET A 1 46.89 75.62 22.96
N SER A 2 47.93 76.43 22.68
CA SER A 2 47.75 77.89 22.54
C SER A 2 48.59 78.56 21.43
N ASN A 3 49.62 77.90 20.87
CA ASN A 3 50.48 78.51 19.84
C ASN A 3 49.97 78.42 18.38
N GLN A 4 49.03 77.52 18.08
CA GLN A 4 48.50 77.39 16.71
C GLN A 4 47.50 78.51 16.35
N SER A 5 46.70 78.97 17.32
CA SER A 5 45.72 80.04 17.11
C SER A 5 46.40 81.38 16.77
N THR A 6 47.49 81.71 17.47
CA THR A 6 48.28 82.93 17.22
C THR A 6 49.02 82.88 15.88
N THR A 7 49.54 81.73 15.47
CA THR A 7 50.30 81.60 14.21
C THR A 7 49.39 81.67 12.98
N ALA A 8 48.25 80.98 13.01
CA ALA A 8 47.26 81.04 11.92
C ALA A 8 46.66 82.45 11.79
N THR A 9 46.37 83.12 12.90
CA THR A 9 45.90 84.51 12.92
C THR A 9 46.95 85.46 12.32
N ASN A 10 48.23 85.26 12.61
CA ASN A 10 49.33 86.08 12.09
C ASN A 10 49.50 85.93 10.57
N LEU A 11 49.39 84.71 10.03
CA LEU A 11 49.45 84.47 8.58
C LEU A 11 48.27 85.10 7.84
N VAL A 12 47.06 85.02 8.41
CA VAL A 12 45.88 85.67 7.83
C VAL A 12 46.02 87.20 7.86
N GLU A 13 46.56 87.77 8.94
CA GLU A 13 46.82 89.21 9.03
C GLU A 13 47.84 89.68 7.98
N ILE A 14 48.87 88.88 7.66
CA ILE A 14 49.85 89.18 6.60
C ILE A 14 49.19 89.22 5.21
N VAL A 15 48.29 88.27 4.91
CA VAL A 15 47.62 88.19 3.59
C VAL A 15 46.81 89.45 3.26
N PHE A 16 46.17 90.08 4.25
CA PHE A 16 45.36 91.28 4.03
C PHE A 16 46.08 92.60 4.38
N GLN A 17 47.36 92.55 4.77
CA GLN A 17 48.11 93.69 5.27
C GLN A 17 48.25 94.82 4.22
N GLU A 18 48.32 94.47 2.94
CA GLU A 18 48.38 95.43 1.83
C GLU A 18 47.02 96.08 1.52
N ASP A 19 45.91 95.41 1.83
CA ASP A 19 44.55 95.90 1.54
C ASP A 19 43.98 96.73 2.69
N LEU A 20 44.14 96.25 3.93
CA LEU A 20 43.65 96.95 5.11
C LEU A 20 44.38 96.52 6.39
N THR A 21 45.20 97.42 6.95
CA THR A 21 45.83 97.21 8.25
C THR A 21 44.91 97.58 9.41
N LYS A 22 45.26 97.14 10.63
CA LYS A 22 44.59 97.59 11.87
C LYS A 22 44.60 99.12 12.00
N GLN A 23 45.71 99.76 11.63
CA GLN A 23 45.84 101.22 11.59
C GLN A 23 44.96 101.83 10.50
N GLY A 24 44.96 101.27 9.29
CA GLY A 24 44.11 101.73 8.18
C GLY A 24 42.61 101.66 8.52
N LEU A 25 42.17 100.63 9.24
CA LEU A 25 40.78 100.56 9.73
C LEU A 25 40.49 101.65 10.78
N ALA A 26 41.45 101.97 11.66
CA ALA A 26 41.32 103.08 12.61
C ALA A 26 41.25 104.43 11.90
N ASP A 27 42.06 104.63 10.85
CA ASP A 27 42.08 105.84 10.03
C ASP A 27 40.77 106.00 9.24
N LEU A 28 40.21 104.91 8.68
CA LEU A 28 38.89 104.91 8.04
C LEU A 28 37.78 105.29 9.03
N ARG A 29 37.82 104.79 10.27
CA ARG A 29 36.86 105.15 11.32
C ARG A 29 36.96 106.62 11.74
N LYS A 30 38.17 107.20 11.66
CA LYS A 30 38.40 108.63 11.90
C LYS A 30 37.91 109.48 10.73
N LYS A 31 38.16 109.03 9.49
CA LYS A 31 37.74 109.70 8.24
C LYS A 31 36.23 109.68 8.06
N TYR A 32 35.56 108.58 8.45
CA TYR A 32 34.12 108.39 8.32
C TYR A 32 33.50 108.08 9.69
N PRO A 33 33.22 109.11 10.51
CA PRO A 33 32.67 108.92 11.84
C PRO A 33 31.22 108.40 11.78
N LYS A 34 30.75 107.77 12.87
CA LYS A 34 29.40 107.16 12.96
C LYS A 34 28.25 108.14 12.71
N LYS A 35 28.46 109.45 12.91
CA LYS A 35 27.47 110.52 12.70
C LYS A 35 27.99 111.52 11.66
N LEU A 36 28.34 111.02 10.48
CA LEU A 36 28.59 111.88 9.32
C LEU A 36 27.22 112.25 8.70
N THR A 37 26.87 113.53 8.72
CA THR A 37 25.62 114.04 8.13
C THR A 37 25.94 114.67 6.78
N LEU A 38 25.48 114.06 5.70
CA LEU A 38 25.50 114.60 4.34
C LEU A 38 24.05 114.71 3.86
N ASP A 39 23.64 115.84 3.28
CA ASP A 39 22.31 115.99 2.69
C ASP A 39 22.31 115.46 1.26
N MET A 40 21.67 114.32 1.01
CA MET A 40 21.62 113.70 -0.32
C MET A 40 20.79 114.50 -1.35
N LYS A 41 20.09 115.55 -0.91
CA LYS A 41 19.38 116.49 -1.80
C LYS A 41 20.27 117.67 -2.23
N ASP A 42 21.39 117.90 -1.56
CA ASP A 42 22.41 118.84 -2.01
C ASP A 42 23.35 118.16 -3.01
N ASP A 43 23.63 118.85 -4.11
CA ASP A 43 24.37 118.29 -5.25
C ASP A 43 25.85 118.02 -4.90
N ASP A 44 26.45 118.80 -4.01
CA ASP A 44 27.86 118.65 -3.64
C ASP A 44 28.03 117.55 -2.58
N ASP A 45 27.14 117.50 -1.59
CA ASP A 45 27.06 116.40 -0.63
C ASP A 45 26.74 115.05 -1.31
N PHE A 46 25.89 115.04 -2.33
CA PHE A 46 25.60 113.83 -3.13
C PHE A 46 26.84 113.35 -3.90
N LYS A 47 27.62 114.26 -4.51
CA LYS A 47 28.89 113.92 -5.18
C LYS A 47 29.89 113.34 -4.17
N GLU A 48 29.96 113.90 -2.97
CA GLU A 48 30.81 113.39 -1.90
C GLU A 48 30.38 111.98 -1.45
N GLY A 49 29.08 111.78 -1.19
CA GLY A 49 28.53 110.46 -0.86
C GLY A 49 28.82 109.40 -1.94
N ARG A 50 28.77 109.78 -3.22
CA ARG A 50 29.15 108.89 -4.34
C ARG A 50 30.64 108.53 -4.30
N LYS A 51 31.52 109.47 -3.97
CA LYS A 51 32.97 109.20 -3.82
C LYS A 51 33.22 108.23 -2.66
N ILE A 52 32.59 108.45 -1.51
CA ILE A 52 32.68 107.57 -0.33
C ILE A 52 32.19 106.15 -0.66
N ARG A 53 31.02 106.02 -1.32
CA ARG A 53 30.50 104.72 -1.76
C ARG A 53 31.47 104.00 -2.69
N THR A 54 32.10 104.74 -3.60
CA THR A 54 33.06 104.19 -4.55
C THR A 54 34.33 103.72 -3.85
N GLU A 55 34.85 104.49 -2.88
CA GLU A 55 36.00 104.11 -2.05
C GLU A 55 35.71 102.83 -1.25
N ARG A 56 34.54 102.77 -0.60
CA ARG A 56 34.09 101.55 0.11
C ARG A 56 34.02 100.34 -0.82
N ASN A 57 33.39 100.49 -1.98
CA ASN A 57 33.25 99.38 -2.93
C ASN A 57 34.62 98.87 -3.40
N LYS A 58 35.57 99.77 -3.69
CA LYS A 58 36.93 99.39 -4.07
C LYS A 58 37.64 98.61 -2.97
N LEU A 59 37.60 99.09 -1.73
CA LEU A 59 38.25 98.41 -0.59
C LEU A 59 37.64 97.03 -0.34
N VAL A 60 36.31 96.92 -0.31
CA VAL A 60 35.64 95.62 -0.11
C VAL A 60 35.94 94.64 -1.24
N GLU A 61 35.96 95.10 -2.49
CA GLU A 61 36.25 94.23 -3.63
C GLU A 61 37.71 93.78 -3.66
N SER A 62 38.65 94.64 -3.25
CA SER A 62 40.08 94.28 -3.10
C SER A 62 40.27 93.18 -2.06
N ILE A 63 39.68 93.34 -0.87
CA ILE A 63 39.69 92.32 0.19
C ILE A 63 39.06 91.01 -0.30
N LYS A 64 37.91 91.08 -0.97
CA LYS A 64 37.21 89.90 -1.48
C LYS A 64 38.05 89.16 -2.53
N ARG A 65 38.68 89.89 -3.45
CA ARG A 65 39.55 89.32 -4.49
C ARG A 65 40.76 88.64 -3.87
N ARG A 66 41.49 89.32 -2.97
CA ARG A 66 42.66 88.72 -2.32
C ARG A 66 42.31 87.48 -1.51
N ARG A 67 41.16 87.45 -0.83
CA ARG A 67 40.67 86.22 -0.17
C ARG A 67 40.50 85.07 -1.17
N LEU A 68 39.88 85.33 -2.32
CA LEU A 68 39.64 84.30 -3.33
C LEU A 68 40.96 83.80 -3.93
N ASP A 69 41.85 84.72 -4.29
CA ASP A 69 43.15 84.41 -4.88
C ASP A 69 44.00 83.57 -3.91
N PHE A 70 44.13 84.01 -2.65
CA PHE A 70 44.86 83.25 -1.63
C PHE A 70 44.26 81.85 -1.39
N THR A 71 42.93 81.74 -1.35
CA THR A 71 42.26 80.43 -1.16
C THR A 71 42.54 79.50 -2.35
N ALA A 72 42.53 80.04 -3.57
CA ALA A 72 42.84 79.29 -4.78
C ALA A 72 44.29 78.80 -4.78
N GLU A 73 45.25 79.67 -4.43
CA GLU A 73 46.67 79.31 -4.32
C GLU A 73 46.91 78.19 -3.29
N VAL A 74 46.31 78.30 -2.09
CA VAL A 74 46.40 77.27 -1.06
C VAL A 74 45.86 75.93 -1.56
N LYS A 75 44.70 75.95 -2.23
CA LYS A 75 44.11 74.74 -2.81
C LYS A 75 45.02 74.13 -3.87
N THR A 76 45.51 74.93 -4.81
CA THR A 76 46.42 74.46 -5.87
C THR A 76 47.68 73.84 -5.29
N TYR A 77 48.27 74.47 -4.28
CA TYR A 77 49.45 73.93 -3.60
C TYR A 77 49.15 72.63 -2.86
N ALA A 78 48.01 72.53 -2.16
CA ALA A 78 47.59 71.31 -1.48
C ALA A 78 47.31 70.16 -2.46
N ASP A 79 46.66 70.44 -3.59
CA ASP A 79 46.39 69.46 -4.64
C ASP A 79 47.70 68.96 -5.27
N ASP A 80 48.64 69.85 -5.59
CA ASP A 80 49.98 69.51 -6.13
C ASP A 80 50.81 68.67 -5.15
N LEU A 81 50.80 69.03 -3.85
CA LEU A 81 51.44 68.20 -2.83
C LEU A 81 50.83 66.80 -2.75
N SER A 82 49.49 66.72 -2.80
CA SER A 82 48.77 65.45 -2.77
C SER A 82 49.09 64.60 -4.00
N GLU A 83 49.15 65.21 -5.19
CA GLU A 83 49.51 64.54 -6.43
C GLU A 83 50.95 64.02 -6.40
N LYS A 84 51.91 64.82 -5.90
CA LYS A 84 53.30 64.40 -5.73
C LYS A 84 53.42 63.22 -4.76
N VAL A 85 52.74 63.28 -3.62
CA VAL A 85 52.72 62.18 -2.64
C VAL A 85 52.13 60.93 -3.29
N ASN A 86 50.97 61.04 -3.95
CA ASN A 86 50.35 59.93 -4.66
C ASN A 86 51.28 59.36 -5.73
N GLY A 87 51.96 60.20 -6.52
CA GLY A 87 52.93 59.78 -7.52
C GLY A 87 54.11 58.99 -6.94
N ILE A 88 54.64 59.39 -5.78
CA ILE A 88 55.73 58.68 -5.08
C ILE A 88 55.28 57.28 -4.66
N PHE A 89 54.09 57.14 -4.08
CA PHE A 89 53.60 55.87 -3.56
C PHE A 89 52.91 54.99 -4.61
N LYS A 90 52.49 55.55 -5.75
CA LYS A 90 51.72 54.85 -6.78
C LYS A 90 52.32 53.52 -7.22
N PRO A 91 53.64 53.39 -7.52
CA PRO A 91 54.20 52.11 -7.94
C PRO A 91 54.08 51.02 -6.87
N ILE A 92 54.15 51.39 -5.59
CA ILE A 92 54.06 50.46 -4.46
C ILE A 92 52.59 50.09 -4.21
N VAL A 93 51.70 51.08 -4.18
CA VAL A 93 50.27 50.86 -3.92
C VAL A 93 49.64 50.00 -5.02
N VAL A 94 49.90 50.30 -6.30
CA VAL A 94 49.39 49.50 -7.41
C VAL A 94 49.88 48.06 -7.33
N ALA A 95 51.19 47.85 -7.13
CA ALA A 95 51.74 46.50 -6.99
C ALA A 95 51.16 45.73 -5.78
N PHE A 96 50.87 46.44 -4.69
CA PHE A 96 50.22 45.85 -3.51
C PHE A 96 48.77 45.47 -3.79
N GLU A 97 47.99 46.35 -4.42
CA GLU A 97 46.58 46.10 -4.75
C GLU A 97 46.42 44.93 -5.74
N ASP A 98 47.31 44.84 -6.74
CA ASP A 98 47.34 43.74 -7.69
C ASP A 98 47.63 42.39 -6.98
N GLU A 99 48.65 42.34 -6.12
CA GLU A 99 49.00 41.13 -5.35
C GLU A 99 47.94 40.77 -4.31
N ASP A 100 47.33 41.75 -3.63
CA ASP A 100 46.25 41.53 -2.67
C ASP A 100 45.02 40.94 -3.36
N THR A 101 44.69 41.43 -4.57
CA THR A 101 43.63 40.87 -5.41
C THR A 101 43.95 39.44 -5.80
N PHE A 102 45.16 39.17 -6.31
CA PHE A 102 45.59 37.83 -6.68
C PHE A 102 45.53 36.84 -5.50
N ARG A 103 45.98 37.24 -4.31
CA ARG A 103 45.91 36.38 -3.11
C ARG A 103 44.49 36.08 -2.67
N LYS A 104 43.59 37.06 -2.76
CA LYS A 104 42.16 36.87 -2.47
C LYS A 104 41.53 35.89 -3.46
N GLU A 105 41.82 36.04 -4.75
CA GLU A 105 41.35 35.12 -5.81
C GLU A 105 41.91 33.71 -5.63
N GLU A 106 43.19 33.56 -5.33
CA GLU A 106 43.81 32.25 -5.11
C GLU A 106 43.32 31.56 -3.83
N ALA A 107 43.09 32.32 -2.75
CA ALA A 107 42.45 31.80 -1.55
C ALA A 107 41.01 31.36 -1.82
N ALA A 108 40.24 32.14 -2.59
CA ALA A 108 38.90 31.78 -3.00
C ALA A 108 38.88 30.54 -3.89
N ARG A 109 39.84 30.41 -4.83
CA ARG A 109 40.00 29.24 -5.69
C ARG A 109 40.29 27.98 -4.87
N LYS A 110 41.23 28.03 -3.94
CA LYS A 110 41.54 26.90 -3.05
C LYS A 110 40.37 26.51 -2.18
N ALA A 111 39.61 27.48 -1.68
CA ALA A 111 38.39 27.23 -0.91
C ALA A 111 37.32 26.54 -1.79
N ALA A 112 37.10 27.02 -3.01
CA ALA A 112 36.16 26.43 -3.95
C ALA A 112 36.58 25.01 -4.39
N GLU A 113 37.86 24.77 -4.65
CA GLU A 113 38.40 23.44 -4.97
C GLU A 113 38.21 22.47 -3.80
N ARG A 114 38.47 22.93 -2.57
CA ARG A 114 38.24 22.14 -1.35
C ARG A 114 36.77 21.81 -1.16
N GLU A 115 35.87 22.78 -1.36
CA GLU A 115 34.43 22.57 -1.24
C GLU A 115 33.90 21.62 -2.32
N ALA A 116 34.36 21.74 -3.57
CA ALA A 116 34.02 20.83 -4.66
C ALA A 116 34.46 19.40 -4.36
N PHE A 117 35.68 19.22 -3.81
CA PHE A 117 36.18 17.92 -3.35
C PHE A 117 35.29 17.32 -2.25
N LEU A 118 34.93 18.11 -1.23
CA LEU A 118 34.03 17.66 -0.16
C LEU A 118 32.63 17.32 -0.69
N ASN A 119 32.09 18.10 -1.63
CA ASN A 119 30.79 17.82 -2.23
C ASN A 119 30.79 16.51 -3.03
N LYS A 120 31.89 16.18 -3.72
CA LYS A 120 32.02 14.87 -4.37
C LYS A 120 31.97 13.74 -3.35
N GLN A 121 32.68 13.85 -2.23
CA GLN A 121 32.64 12.84 -1.18
C GLN A 121 31.26 12.74 -0.50
N ARG A 122 30.55 13.86 -0.30
CA ARG A 122 29.16 13.85 0.18
C ARG A 122 28.24 13.10 -0.78
N GLN A 123 28.45 13.25 -2.08
CA GLN A 123 27.70 12.47 -3.07
C GLN A 123 28.03 10.97 -2.96
N GLU A 124 29.30 10.60 -2.83
CA GLU A 124 29.71 9.21 -2.63
C GLU A 124 29.08 8.61 -1.36
N ILE A 125 28.99 9.38 -0.26
CA ILE A 125 28.26 8.98 0.96
C ILE A 125 26.76 8.81 0.69
N ALA A 126 26.15 9.75 -0.03
CA ALA A 126 24.74 9.66 -0.40
C ALA A 126 24.44 8.43 -1.28
N ASP A 127 25.36 8.06 -2.17
CA ASP A 127 25.24 6.88 -3.02
C ASP A 127 25.24 5.58 -2.20
N ILE A 128 25.86 5.54 -1.01
CA ILE A 128 25.77 4.40 -0.09
C ILE A 128 24.30 4.14 0.32
N ASN A 129 23.51 5.20 0.54
CA ASN A 129 22.09 5.05 0.86
C ASN A 129 21.28 4.45 -0.29
N TYR A 130 21.74 4.61 -1.54
CA TYR A 130 21.05 4.08 -2.71
C TYR A 130 21.00 2.54 -2.72
N PHE A 131 21.93 1.85 -2.06
CA PHE A 131 21.89 0.39 -1.91
C PHE A 131 20.61 -0.11 -1.21
N VAL A 132 20.07 0.67 -0.27
CA VAL A 132 18.80 0.35 0.40
C VAL A 132 17.65 0.35 -0.61
N GLU A 133 17.59 1.36 -1.48
CA GLU A 133 16.58 1.46 -2.53
C GLU A 133 16.68 0.31 -3.54
N GLN A 134 17.90 -0.07 -3.94
CA GLN A 134 18.12 -1.19 -4.85
C GLN A 134 17.65 -2.54 -4.29
N CYS A 135 17.66 -2.69 -2.96
CA CYS A 135 17.28 -3.94 -2.29
C CYS A 135 15.76 -4.10 -2.11
N LYS A 136 14.95 -3.08 -2.38
CA LYS A 136 13.50 -3.16 -2.18
C LYS A 136 12.87 -4.19 -3.11
N GLY A 137 12.15 -5.15 -2.53
CA GLY A 137 11.47 -6.21 -3.27
C GLY A 137 12.40 -7.26 -3.91
N GLN A 138 13.69 -7.24 -3.59
CA GLN A 138 14.66 -8.22 -4.09
C GLN A 138 14.69 -9.50 -3.25
N SER A 139 15.26 -10.56 -3.81
CA SER A 139 15.47 -11.83 -3.11
C SER A 139 16.45 -11.68 -1.94
N ALA A 140 16.32 -12.56 -0.94
CA ALA A 140 17.23 -12.57 0.20
C ALA A 140 18.70 -12.74 -0.22
N LYS A 141 18.95 -13.53 -1.28
CA LYS A 141 20.31 -13.70 -1.83
C LYS A 141 20.90 -12.39 -2.35
N PHE A 142 20.14 -11.63 -3.14
CA PHE A 142 20.60 -10.36 -3.69
C PHE A 142 20.91 -9.35 -2.58
N ILE A 143 20.08 -9.30 -1.55
CA ILE A 143 20.29 -8.41 -0.40
C ILE A 143 21.56 -8.81 0.35
N ALA A 144 21.82 -10.11 0.53
CA ALA A 144 23.04 -10.60 1.16
C ALA A 144 24.30 -10.20 0.37
N ASP A 145 24.31 -10.39 -0.96
CA ASP A 145 25.42 -9.98 -1.83
C ASP A 145 25.65 -8.44 -1.76
N THR A 146 24.57 -7.68 -1.59
CA THR A 146 24.63 -6.22 -1.42
C THR A 146 25.20 -5.82 -0.06
N ILE A 147 24.84 -6.52 1.03
CA ILE A 147 25.42 -6.31 2.36
C ILE A 147 26.93 -6.49 2.31
N GLU A 148 27.43 -7.55 1.67
CA GLU A 148 28.88 -7.77 1.50
C GLU A 148 29.53 -6.62 0.72
N SER A 149 28.88 -6.15 -0.35
CA SER A 149 29.37 -5.03 -1.15
C SER A 149 29.48 -3.74 -0.36
N VAL A 150 28.48 -3.43 0.48
CA VAL A 150 28.50 -2.25 1.36
C VAL A 150 29.54 -2.41 2.46
N ASP A 151 29.73 -3.62 3.01
CA ASP A 151 30.73 -3.88 4.04
C ASP A 151 32.17 -3.71 3.52
N LEU A 152 32.40 -3.95 2.22
CA LEU A 152 33.68 -3.69 1.56
C LEU A 152 33.99 -2.20 1.32
N ILE A 153 33.04 -1.29 1.54
CA ILE A 153 33.29 0.15 1.40
C ILE A 153 34.24 0.62 2.51
N GLU A 154 35.44 1.03 2.13
CA GLU A 154 36.44 1.62 3.03
C GLU A 154 36.02 3.05 3.39
N THR A 155 35.86 3.35 4.67
CA THR A 155 35.43 4.67 5.15
C THR A 155 36.59 5.59 5.54
N ASP A 156 37.81 5.07 5.64
CA ASP A 156 39.03 5.81 5.99
C ASP A 156 39.60 6.63 4.84
N ILE A 157 39.14 6.39 3.60
CA ILE A 157 39.48 7.19 2.41
C ILE A 157 38.79 8.58 2.41
N PHE A 158 37.75 8.77 3.22
CA PHE A 158 37.02 10.02 3.30
C PHE A 158 37.80 11.08 4.06
N ASP A 159 37.54 12.34 3.72
CA ASP A 159 38.15 13.47 4.41
C ASP A 159 37.76 13.46 5.89
N LYS A 160 38.65 13.95 6.76
CA LYS A 160 38.44 14.05 8.21
C LYS A 160 37.13 14.75 8.61
N GLU A 161 36.61 15.65 7.76
CA GLU A 161 35.34 16.35 8.00
C GLU A 161 34.11 15.46 7.75
N LEU A 162 34.25 14.43 6.91
CA LEU A 162 33.17 13.55 6.45
C LEU A 162 33.32 12.09 6.91
N ILE A 163 34.49 11.70 7.45
CA ILE A 163 34.77 10.33 7.85
C ILE A 163 33.73 9.76 8.84
N HIS A 164 33.30 10.56 9.81
CA HIS A 164 32.29 10.14 10.78
C HIS A 164 30.90 10.02 10.16
N GLU A 165 30.58 10.89 9.19
CA GLU A 165 29.33 10.81 8.42
C GLU A 165 29.32 9.52 7.59
N ALA A 166 30.41 9.23 6.84
CA ALA A 166 30.56 8.01 6.06
C ALA A 166 30.44 6.73 6.91
N ILE A 167 31.09 6.70 8.09
CA ILE A 167 31.00 5.57 9.03
C ILE A 167 29.55 5.36 9.49
N ASN A 168 28.87 6.43 9.89
CA ASN A 168 27.49 6.34 10.37
C ASN A 168 26.55 5.90 9.24
N THR A 169 26.66 6.49 8.05
CA THR A 169 25.85 6.11 6.88
C THR A 169 26.07 4.65 6.51
N LYS A 170 27.33 4.18 6.43
CA LYS A 170 27.63 2.76 6.17
C LYS A 170 26.96 1.86 7.20
N LYS A 171 27.06 2.21 8.50
CA LYS A 171 26.45 1.44 9.59
C LYS A 171 24.92 1.39 9.47
N GLU A 172 24.28 2.53 9.26
CA GLU A 172 22.82 2.64 9.13
C GLU A 172 22.30 1.86 7.92
N VAL A 173 23.02 1.92 6.79
CA VAL A 173 22.68 1.15 5.58
C VAL A 173 22.82 -0.35 5.84
N LEU A 174 23.92 -0.80 6.45
CA LEU A 174 24.10 -2.22 6.79
C LEU A 174 23.02 -2.74 7.74
N GLU A 175 22.64 -1.96 8.75
CA GLU A 175 21.56 -2.31 9.67
C GLU A 175 20.22 -2.43 8.94
N THR A 176 19.92 -1.47 8.07
CA THR A 176 18.68 -1.46 7.26
C THR A 176 18.64 -2.65 6.30
N LEU A 177 19.73 -2.90 5.57
CA LEU A 177 19.84 -4.03 4.64
C LEU A 177 19.73 -5.37 5.37
N ASN A 178 20.31 -5.50 6.55
CA ASN A 178 20.19 -6.72 7.34
C ASN A 178 18.74 -6.98 7.78
N ASN A 179 18.00 -5.93 8.18
CA ASN A 179 16.57 -6.05 8.47
C ASN A 179 15.76 -6.47 7.24
N MET A 180 16.05 -5.88 6.08
CA MET A 180 15.42 -6.25 4.80
C MET A 180 15.74 -7.70 4.40
N TYR A 181 16.98 -8.15 4.61
CA TYR A 181 17.40 -9.53 4.36
C TYR A 181 16.60 -10.53 5.21
N GLN A 182 16.44 -10.27 6.51
CA GLN A 182 15.66 -11.16 7.37
C GLN A 182 14.18 -11.18 6.96
N ALA A 183 13.62 -10.02 6.60
CA ALA A 183 12.24 -9.93 6.11
C ALA A 183 12.05 -10.71 4.80
N ALA A 184 12.96 -10.56 3.83
CA ALA A 184 12.92 -11.27 2.55
C ALA A 184 13.06 -12.79 2.77
N LYS A 185 13.98 -13.22 3.64
CA LYS A 185 14.17 -14.62 3.99
C LYS A 185 12.93 -15.24 4.64
N ALA A 186 12.26 -14.50 5.54
CA ALA A 186 11.01 -14.94 6.15
C ALA A 186 9.88 -15.04 5.10
N ALA A 187 9.78 -14.05 4.21
CA ALA A 187 8.78 -14.06 3.13
C ALA A 187 8.98 -15.24 2.17
N GLU A 188 10.22 -15.54 1.77
CA GLU A 188 10.57 -16.69 0.94
C GLU A 188 10.23 -18.02 1.64
N ALA A 189 10.49 -18.14 2.93
CA ALA A 189 10.14 -19.33 3.71
C ALA A 189 8.61 -19.55 3.76
N VAL A 190 7.83 -18.50 4.02
CA VAL A 190 6.36 -18.57 4.03
C VAL A 190 5.80 -18.92 2.65
N ALA A 191 6.35 -18.36 1.57
CA ALA A 191 5.94 -18.70 0.21
C ALA A 191 6.19 -20.18 -0.11
N LEU A 192 7.34 -20.71 0.32
CA LEU A 192 7.70 -22.12 0.13
C LEU A 192 6.81 -23.06 0.96
N GLU A 193 6.44 -22.68 2.18
CA GLU A 193 5.47 -23.41 3.00
C GLU A 193 4.06 -23.41 2.39
N ARG A 194 3.60 -22.26 1.89
CA ARG A 194 2.30 -22.15 1.20
C ARG A 194 2.24 -23.03 -0.04
N GLU A 195 3.31 -23.07 -0.83
CA GLU A 195 3.36 -23.91 -2.03
C GLU A 195 3.36 -25.41 -1.67
N LYS A 196 4.12 -25.82 -0.64
CA LYS A 196 4.06 -27.19 -0.12
C LYS A 196 2.66 -27.56 0.35
N LEU A 197 1.99 -26.67 1.08
CA LEU A 197 0.65 -26.90 1.57
C LEU A 197 -0.35 -27.04 0.41
N ARG A 198 -0.21 -26.23 -0.64
CA ARG A 198 -1.03 -26.32 -1.86
C ARG A 198 -0.88 -27.69 -2.53
N ILE A 199 0.35 -28.15 -2.75
CA ILE A 199 0.65 -29.46 -3.33
C ILE A 199 0.06 -30.58 -2.46
N GLN A 200 0.19 -30.46 -1.14
CA GLN A 200 -0.36 -31.44 -0.20
C GLN A 200 -1.90 -31.48 -0.26
N GLN A 201 -2.56 -30.32 -0.29
CA GLN A 201 -4.01 -30.23 -0.43
C GLN A 201 -4.50 -30.80 -1.76
N GLU A 202 -3.79 -30.54 -2.86
CA GLU A 202 -4.12 -31.12 -4.17
C GLU A 202 -3.98 -32.65 -4.15
N ALA A 203 -2.93 -33.18 -3.53
CA ALA A 203 -2.74 -34.62 -3.37
C ALA A 203 -3.85 -35.27 -2.51
N VAL A 204 -4.25 -34.63 -1.41
CA VAL A 204 -5.37 -35.09 -0.58
C VAL A 204 -6.68 -35.07 -1.36
N ALA A 205 -6.97 -33.97 -2.07
CA ALA A 205 -8.18 -33.86 -2.88
C ALA A 205 -8.21 -34.91 -4.01
N GLN A 206 -7.07 -35.23 -4.62
CA GLN A 206 -6.96 -36.30 -5.61
C GLN A 206 -7.21 -37.67 -4.97
N GLN A 207 -6.65 -37.93 -3.79
CA GLN A 207 -6.88 -39.17 -3.06
C GLN A 207 -8.34 -39.33 -2.64
N GLU A 208 -8.99 -38.27 -2.18
CA GLU A 208 -10.43 -38.26 -1.85
C GLU A 208 -11.30 -38.56 -3.08
N ARG A 209 -10.97 -38.00 -4.25
CA ARG A 209 -11.67 -38.33 -5.50
C ARG A 209 -11.54 -39.81 -5.86
N LEU A 210 -10.33 -40.36 -5.74
CA LEU A 210 -10.08 -41.78 -5.99
C LEU A 210 -10.83 -42.68 -4.98
N GLN A 211 -10.87 -42.30 -3.71
CA GLN A 211 -11.64 -43.03 -2.69
C GLN A 211 -13.15 -42.98 -2.96
N LYS A 212 -13.70 -41.81 -3.32
CA LYS A 212 -15.12 -41.70 -3.70
C LYS A 212 -15.46 -42.58 -4.90
N GLN A 213 -14.62 -42.57 -5.94
CA GLN A 213 -14.80 -43.47 -7.09
C GLN A 213 -14.74 -44.94 -6.67
N ALA A 214 -13.81 -45.32 -5.79
CA ALA A 214 -13.70 -46.69 -5.29
C ALA A 214 -14.95 -47.11 -4.47
N GLN A 215 -15.49 -46.22 -3.65
CA GLN A 215 -16.74 -46.43 -2.90
C GLN A 215 -17.95 -46.57 -3.83
N GLU A 216 -18.06 -45.73 -4.87
CA GLU A 216 -19.13 -45.85 -5.87
C GLU A 216 -19.06 -47.19 -6.61
N ILE A 217 -17.86 -47.65 -6.96
CA ILE A 217 -17.63 -48.96 -7.57
C ILE A 217 -18.02 -50.09 -6.60
N GLU A 218 -17.68 -49.98 -5.31
CA GLU A 218 -18.07 -50.95 -4.28
C GLU A 218 -19.60 -51.05 -4.17
N VAL A 219 -20.30 -49.91 -4.10
CA VAL A 219 -21.77 -49.89 -4.04
C VAL A 219 -22.38 -50.56 -5.27
N ARG A 220 -21.85 -50.31 -6.47
CA ARG A 220 -22.31 -50.97 -7.70
C ARG A 220 -22.10 -52.49 -7.65
N ILE A 221 -20.95 -52.95 -7.17
CA ILE A 221 -20.67 -54.39 -7.00
C ILE A 221 -21.60 -55.01 -5.97
N SER A 222 -21.82 -54.34 -4.83
CA SER A 222 -22.75 -54.80 -3.79
C SER A 222 -24.20 -54.88 -4.30
N ASN A 223 -24.65 -53.88 -5.06
CA ASN A 223 -25.96 -53.90 -5.70
C ASN A 223 -26.10 -55.07 -6.67
N LEU A 224 -25.06 -55.35 -7.47
CA LEU A 224 -25.03 -56.52 -8.36
C LEU A 224 -25.11 -57.83 -7.56
N ARG A 225 -24.34 -57.97 -6.46
CA ARG A 225 -24.40 -59.16 -5.59
C ARG A 225 -25.79 -59.41 -5.02
N ASN A 226 -26.51 -58.34 -4.68
CA ASN A 226 -27.86 -58.43 -4.11
C ASN A 226 -28.98 -58.52 -5.16
N ASP A 227 -28.66 -58.37 -6.46
CA ASP A 227 -29.64 -58.39 -7.55
C ASP A 227 -30.57 -59.63 -7.53
N PRO A 228 -30.08 -60.86 -7.29
CA PRO A 228 -30.94 -62.06 -7.21
C PRO A 228 -32.08 -61.95 -6.19
N MET A 229 -31.87 -61.27 -5.06
CA MET A 229 -32.89 -61.15 -4.01
C MET A 229 -34.13 -60.39 -4.49
N ASN A 230 -34.00 -59.50 -5.47
CA ASN A 230 -35.12 -58.75 -6.06
C ASN A 230 -36.01 -59.62 -6.97
N TYR A 231 -35.61 -60.86 -7.25
CA TYR A 231 -36.30 -61.77 -8.16
C TYR A 231 -36.89 -62.99 -7.44
N PHE A 232 -36.79 -63.05 -6.11
CA PHE A 232 -37.44 -64.09 -5.33
C PHE A 232 -38.97 -64.01 -5.45
N GLY A 233 -39.61 -65.10 -5.88
CA GLY A 233 -41.07 -65.18 -6.06
C GLY A 233 -41.62 -64.49 -7.33
N LYS A 234 -40.76 -63.98 -8.22
CA LYS A 234 -41.17 -63.47 -9.53
C LYS A 234 -41.40 -64.61 -10.52
N GLN A 235 -42.12 -64.32 -11.60
CA GLN A 235 -42.40 -65.30 -12.65
C GLN A 235 -41.13 -65.73 -13.39
N SER A 236 -41.08 -66.97 -13.86
CA SER A 236 -39.90 -67.54 -14.54
C SER A 236 -39.45 -66.70 -15.74
N ASN A 237 -40.37 -66.16 -16.52
CA ASN A 237 -40.07 -65.28 -17.66
C ASN A 237 -39.33 -63.99 -17.26
N GLU A 238 -39.67 -63.38 -16.12
CA GLU A 238 -39.01 -62.18 -15.61
C GLU A 238 -37.58 -62.46 -15.13
N VAL A 239 -37.37 -63.63 -14.51
CA VAL A 239 -36.03 -64.08 -14.12
C VAL A 239 -35.17 -64.35 -15.36
N MET A 240 -35.73 -64.99 -16.38
CA MET A 240 -35.02 -65.26 -17.65
C MET A 240 -34.66 -63.97 -18.40
N ALA A 241 -35.57 -63.00 -18.47
CA ALA A 241 -35.29 -61.71 -19.10
C ALA A 241 -34.14 -60.98 -18.40
N ARG A 242 -34.04 -61.08 -17.06
CA ARG A 242 -32.92 -60.52 -16.30
C ARG A 242 -31.60 -61.22 -16.57
N ILE A 243 -31.59 -62.56 -16.64
CA ILE A 243 -30.39 -63.33 -16.99
C ILE A 243 -29.81 -62.85 -18.32
N GLN A 244 -30.64 -62.71 -19.35
CA GLN A 244 -30.21 -62.24 -20.69
C GLN A 244 -29.66 -60.81 -20.66
N GLN A 245 -30.23 -59.92 -19.82
CA GLN A 245 -29.69 -58.57 -19.62
C GLN A 245 -28.31 -58.58 -18.95
N LEU A 246 -28.07 -59.50 -18.02
CA LEU A 246 -26.78 -59.63 -17.34
C LEU A 246 -25.73 -60.31 -18.23
N GLU A 247 -26.12 -61.28 -19.04
CA GLU A 247 -25.23 -61.95 -20.01
C GLU A 247 -24.77 -61.02 -21.15
N SER A 248 -25.60 -60.06 -21.52
CA SER A 248 -25.25 -59.03 -22.52
C SER A 248 -24.45 -57.87 -21.94
N PHE A 249 -24.34 -57.75 -20.61
CA PHE A 249 -23.56 -56.70 -19.96
C PHE A 249 -22.08 -57.10 -19.86
N THR A 250 -21.20 -56.32 -20.46
CA THR A 250 -19.74 -56.49 -20.34
C THR A 250 -19.16 -55.37 -19.46
N PRO A 251 -18.68 -55.67 -18.25
CA PRO A 251 -17.96 -54.70 -17.42
C PRO A 251 -16.69 -54.20 -18.13
N SER A 252 -16.50 -52.88 -18.19
CA SER A 252 -15.31 -52.26 -18.80
C SER A 252 -14.38 -51.64 -17.75
N GLU A 253 -13.08 -51.61 -18.05
CA GLU A 253 -12.06 -50.96 -17.20
C GLU A 253 -12.32 -49.47 -16.98
N ASP A 254 -12.93 -48.80 -17.96
CA ASP A 254 -13.35 -47.40 -17.84
C ASP A 254 -14.39 -47.17 -16.72
N LYS A 255 -15.25 -48.17 -16.45
CA LYS A 255 -16.35 -48.05 -15.48
C LYS A 255 -16.05 -48.66 -14.12
N PHE A 256 -15.16 -49.64 -14.04
CA PHE A 256 -14.87 -50.41 -12.82
C PHE A 256 -13.38 -50.46 -12.46
N GLY A 257 -12.52 -49.84 -13.27
CA GLY A 257 -11.08 -49.77 -13.06
C GLY A 257 -10.47 -51.14 -12.76
N ASN A 258 -9.63 -51.17 -11.73
CA ASN A 258 -8.90 -52.35 -11.29
C ASN A 258 -9.81 -53.48 -10.76
N ARG A 259 -11.09 -53.20 -10.51
CA ARG A 259 -12.06 -54.16 -9.96
C ARG A 259 -12.90 -54.86 -11.02
N THR A 260 -12.63 -54.61 -12.30
CA THR A 260 -13.32 -55.24 -13.43
C THR A 260 -13.33 -56.78 -13.32
N SER A 261 -12.23 -57.39 -12.88
CA SER A 261 -12.16 -58.85 -12.65
C SER A 261 -13.11 -59.33 -11.54
N GLU A 262 -13.25 -58.56 -10.46
CA GLU A 262 -14.18 -58.88 -9.37
C GLU A 262 -15.63 -58.77 -9.84
N VAL A 263 -15.96 -57.72 -10.59
CA VAL A 263 -17.30 -57.52 -11.17
C VAL A 263 -17.65 -58.68 -12.09
N ASN A 264 -16.71 -59.14 -12.94
CA ASN A 264 -16.92 -60.29 -13.82
C ASN A 264 -17.22 -61.57 -13.03
N GLN A 265 -16.51 -61.81 -11.93
CA GLN A 265 -16.78 -62.96 -11.05
C GLN A 265 -18.14 -62.87 -10.38
N VAL A 266 -18.48 -61.70 -9.84
CA VAL A 266 -19.79 -61.44 -9.21
C VAL A 266 -20.92 -61.60 -10.23
N LEU A 267 -20.75 -61.08 -11.45
CA LEU A 267 -21.72 -61.20 -12.53
C LEU A 267 -21.99 -62.67 -12.86
N ALA A 268 -20.94 -63.48 -13.00
CA ALA A 268 -21.06 -64.92 -13.25
C ALA A 268 -21.80 -65.65 -12.11
N GLN A 269 -21.49 -65.32 -10.85
CA GLN A 269 -22.16 -65.90 -9.68
C GLN A 269 -23.65 -65.53 -9.63
N VAL A 270 -23.97 -64.27 -9.90
CA VAL A 270 -25.35 -63.74 -9.92
C VAL A 270 -26.17 -64.40 -11.03
N ILE A 271 -25.60 -64.52 -12.24
CA ILE A 271 -26.23 -65.26 -13.37
C ILE A 271 -26.49 -66.72 -12.98
N GLN A 272 -25.52 -67.38 -12.35
CA GLN A 272 -25.68 -68.77 -11.89
C GLN A 272 -26.80 -68.88 -10.84
N GLN A 273 -26.87 -67.97 -9.88
CA GLN A 273 -27.92 -67.96 -8.84
C GLN A 273 -29.30 -67.69 -9.44
N LEU A 274 -29.43 -66.71 -10.34
CA LEU A 274 -30.66 -66.43 -11.07
C LEU A 274 -31.09 -67.61 -11.94
N THR A 275 -30.16 -68.31 -12.58
CA THR A 275 -30.45 -69.52 -13.37
C THR A 275 -31.02 -70.64 -12.51
N MET A 276 -30.48 -70.82 -11.30
CA MET A 276 -31.00 -71.78 -10.33
C MET A 276 -32.42 -71.40 -9.88
N MET A 277 -32.66 -70.12 -9.55
CA MET A 277 -33.99 -69.62 -9.18
C MET A 277 -35.00 -69.76 -10.34
N HIS A 278 -34.60 -69.42 -11.57
CA HIS A 278 -35.40 -69.61 -12.77
C HIS A 278 -35.84 -71.07 -12.91
N THR A 279 -34.91 -72.01 -12.74
CA THR A 279 -35.18 -73.46 -12.86
C THR A 279 -36.15 -73.94 -11.77
N GLN A 280 -35.96 -73.49 -10.52
CA GLN A 280 -36.87 -73.81 -9.42
C GLN A 280 -38.27 -73.24 -9.66
N GLN A 281 -38.35 -71.97 -10.08
CA GLN A 281 -39.60 -71.29 -10.35
C GLN A 281 -40.36 -71.91 -11.53
N LEU A 282 -39.66 -72.29 -12.60
CA LEU A 282 -40.23 -72.99 -13.74
C LEU A 282 -40.85 -74.34 -13.33
N GLN A 283 -40.21 -75.09 -12.44
CA GLN A 283 -40.75 -76.35 -11.92
C GLN A 283 -42.01 -76.11 -11.06
N VAL A 284 -42.00 -75.06 -10.22
CA VAL A 284 -43.17 -74.67 -9.42
C VAL A 284 -44.34 -74.26 -10.32
N GLU A 285 -44.09 -73.43 -11.33
CA GLU A 285 -45.10 -72.98 -12.30
C GLU A 285 -45.65 -74.14 -13.13
N GLN A 286 -44.80 -75.08 -13.58
CA GLN A 286 -45.25 -76.29 -14.29
C GLN A 286 -46.07 -77.20 -13.38
N ALA A 287 -45.67 -77.39 -12.12
CA ALA A 287 -46.43 -78.17 -11.14
C ALA A 287 -47.79 -77.50 -10.83
N GLN A 288 -47.82 -76.17 -10.71
CA GLN A 288 -49.04 -75.38 -10.51
C GLN A 288 -49.96 -75.46 -11.73
N GLN A 289 -49.42 -75.46 -12.96
CA GLN A 289 -50.20 -75.65 -14.19
C GLN A 289 -50.80 -77.06 -14.27
N VAL A 290 -50.05 -78.10 -13.91
CA VAL A 290 -50.56 -79.49 -13.85
C VAL A 290 -51.63 -79.63 -12.76
N ALA A 291 -51.44 -79.01 -11.59
CA ALA A 291 -52.43 -78.98 -10.52
C ALA A 291 -53.69 -78.19 -10.91
N ASN A 292 -53.55 -77.04 -11.58
CA ASN A 292 -54.68 -76.25 -12.08
C ASN A 292 -55.43 -76.99 -13.20
N GLN A 293 -54.75 -77.73 -14.08
CA GLN A 293 -55.38 -78.58 -15.10
C GLN A 293 -56.11 -79.78 -14.48
N ALA A 294 -55.58 -80.37 -13.41
CA ALA A 294 -56.26 -81.41 -12.64
C ALA A 294 -57.49 -80.86 -11.88
N ALA A 295 -57.40 -79.67 -11.29
CA ALA A 295 -58.53 -79.00 -10.64
C ALA A 295 -59.63 -78.59 -11.65
N SER A 296 -59.24 -78.14 -12.85
CA SER A 296 -60.17 -77.80 -13.95
C SER A 296 -60.93 -79.04 -14.47
N GLN A 297 -60.33 -80.23 -14.43
CA GLN A 297 -61.01 -81.49 -14.79
C GLN A 297 -61.97 -81.98 -13.69
N VAL A 298 -61.68 -81.66 -12.42
CA VAL A 298 -62.56 -81.99 -11.28
C VAL A 298 -63.73 -81.00 -11.16
N GLU A 299 -63.53 -79.70 -11.43
CA GLU A 299 -64.61 -78.71 -11.51
C GLU A 299 -65.52 -78.92 -12.73
N ALA A 300 -64.99 -79.34 -13.88
CA ALA A 300 -65.80 -79.72 -15.04
C ALA A 300 -66.62 -81.01 -14.83
N GLN A 301 -66.20 -81.89 -13.92
CA GLN A 301 -66.98 -83.09 -13.52
C GLN A 301 -67.94 -82.83 -12.33
N GLN A 302 -67.72 -81.81 -11.49
CA GLN A 302 -68.64 -81.45 -10.40
C GLN A 302 -69.68 -80.38 -10.78
N GLN A 303 -69.43 -79.55 -11.80
CA GLN A 303 -70.47 -78.66 -12.35
C GLN A 303 -71.51 -79.39 -13.22
N ALA A 304 -71.22 -80.60 -13.72
CA ALA A 304 -72.22 -81.43 -14.40
C ALA A 304 -73.14 -82.21 -13.43
N ALA A 305 -72.74 -82.37 -12.15
CA ALA A 305 -73.51 -83.11 -11.15
C ALA A 305 -74.36 -82.22 -10.23
N GLN A 306 -74.20 -80.89 -10.28
CA GLN A 306 -74.95 -79.94 -9.44
C GLN A 306 -76.03 -79.15 -10.20
N THR A 307 -76.13 -79.31 -11.53
CA THR A 307 -77.21 -78.73 -12.36
C THR A 307 -78.51 -79.55 -12.33
N GLN A 308 -78.51 -80.79 -11.82
CA GLN A 308 -79.70 -81.66 -11.81
C GLN A 308 -80.42 -81.79 -10.44
N LEU A 309 -79.92 -81.19 -9.36
CA LEU A 309 -80.51 -81.36 -8.01
C LEU A 309 -81.02 -80.08 -7.33
N ASN A 310 -80.92 -78.92 -7.99
CA ASN A 310 -81.44 -77.66 -7.46
C ASN A 310 -82.63 -77.07 -8.26
N GLU A 311 -83.20 -77.84 -9.20
CA GLU A 311 -84.46 -77.51 -9.90
C GLU A 311 -85.73 -77.77 -9.06
N GLN A 312 -85.60 -78.14 -7.78
CA GLN A 312 -86.76 -78.42 -6.94
C GLN A 312 -86.66 -77.82 -5.54
N ARG A 313 -86.40 -76.51 -5.46
CA ARG A 313 -86.87 -75.74 -4.31
C ARG A 313 -87.11 -74.27 -4.67
N ASN A 314 -88.14 -74.10 -5.48
CA ASN A 314 -88.83 -72.83 -5.68
C ASN A 314 -89.52 -72.37 -4.39
N ALA A 315 -89.60 -71.05 -4.26
CA ALA A 315 -90.37 -70.26 -3.30
C ALA A 315 -89.78 -70.10 -1.88
N GLU A 316 -88.94 -69.07 -1.72
CA GLU A 316 -89.41 -67.88 -0.98
C GLU A 316 -88.61 -66.63 -1.36
N HIS A 317 -89.39 -65.68 -1.88
CA HIS A 317 -89.14 -64.34 -2.38
C HIS A 317 -87.95 -63.53 -1.81
N GLN A 318 -87.21 -62.97 -2.76
CA GLN A 318 -86.30 -61.83 -2.65
C GLN A 318 -87.07 -60.50 -2.75
N ALA A 319 -86.69 -59.54 -1.90
CA ALA A 319 -86.83 -58.10 -2.11
C ALA A 319 -85.38 -57.57 -2.35
N ILE A 320 -85.05 -57.00 -3.52
CA ILE A 320 -85.18 -55.56 -3.89
C ILE A 320 -84.35 -54.70 -2.92
N GLU A 321 -83.35 -53.90 -3.28
CA GLU A 321 -82.77 -53.38 -4.54
C GLU A 321 -81.39 -52.78 -4.15
N ALA A 322 -80.38 -52.82 -5.03
CA ALA A 322 -79.76 -51.65 -5.70
C ALA A 322 -79.12 -50.63 -4.71
N GLU A 323 -77.85 -50.23 -4.80
CA GLU A 323 -77.15 -49.62 -5.93
C GLU A 323 -75.67 -49.43 -5.52
N GLN A 324 -74.75 -49.79 -6.41
CA GLN A 324 -73.76 -48.92 -7.07
C GLN A 324 -72.71 -48.18 -6.20
N ALA A 325 -71.46 -48.60 -6.43
CA ALA A 325 -70.21 -47.86 -6.70
C ALA A 325 -70.27 -46.31 -6.86
N PRO A 326 -69.15 -45.62 -7.18
CA PRO A 326 -67.76 -45.65 -6.68
C PRO A 326 -67.29 -44.21 -6.30
N VAL A 327 -65.96 -43.98 -6.24
CA VAL A 327 -65.24 -42.72 -6.58
C VAL A 327 -64.88 -41.73 -5.44
N GLU A 328 -63.55 -41.60 -5.27
CA GLU A 328 -62.71 -40.40 -5.10
C GLU A 328 -62.88 -39.33 -4.00
N GLN A 329 -61.67 -38.89 -3.59
CA GLN A 329 -61.20 -37.51 -3.38
C GLN A 329 -61.51 -36.75 -2.08
N HIS A 330 -60.42 -36.16 -1.58
CA HIS A 330 -60.26 -34.86 -0.91
C HIS A 330 -61.07 -34.53 0.37
N GLU A 331 -60.36 -34.13 1.42
CA GLU A 331 -60.33 -32.75 1.99
C GLU A 331 -59.64 -32.78 3.37
N ALA A 332 -58.59 -31.98 3.58
CA ALA A 332 -58.58 -30.61 4.14
C ALA A 332 -58.17 -30.62 5.63
N LEU A 333 -56.96 -30.14 5.94
CA LEU A 333 -56.65 -28.83 6.54
C LEU A 333 -56.96 -28.72 8.04
N THR A 334 -55.93 -28.41 8.83
CA THR A 334 -55.94 -27.26 9.76
C THR A 334 -54.55 -27.02 10.38
N ASP A 335 -53.99 -25.87 10.00
CA ASP A 335 -53.40 -24.79 10.80
C ASP A 335 -52.38 -25.00 11.94
N VAL A 336 -51.17 -24.48 11.65
CA VAL A 336 -50.44 -23.38 12.34
C VAL A 336 -49.78 -23.60 13.71
N ASN A 337 -48.47 -23.31 13.70
CA ASN A 337 -47.53 -22.85 14.74
C ASN A 337 -46.79 -23.87 15.65
N ARG A 338 -45.53 -24.16 15.28
CA ARG A 338 -44.33 -24.04 16.14
C ARG A 338 -43.07 -24.22 15.28
N MET A 339 -42.41 -23.15 14.84
CA MET A 339 -41.22 -22.57 15.48
C MET A 339 -40.26 -23.56 16.15
N LEU A 340 -39.02 -23.48 15.65
CA LEU A 340 -37.74 -23.71 16.33
C LEU A 340 -37.30 -25.16 16.58
N GLY A 341 -36.19 -25.51 15.93
CA GLY A 341 -35.16 -26.36 16.51
C GLY A 341 -34.88 -27.63 15.73
N GLN A 342 -34.02 -27.55 14.70
CA GLN A 342 -33.18 -28.68 14.32
C GLN A 342 -31.77 -28.18 13.99
N ASN A 343 -30.90 -28.30 15.00
CA ASN A 343 -29.47 -28.36 14.87
C ASN A 343 -29.11 -29.66 14.13
N GLU A 344 -28.48 -29.57 12.96
CA GLU A 344 -27.69 -30.67 12.41
C GLU A 344 -26.21 -30.38 12.69
N PRO A 345 -25.45 -31.32 13.28
CA PRO A 345 -24.02 -31.16 13.48
C PRO A 345 -23.29 -31.57 12.19
N LEU A 346 -22.78 -30.58 11.46
CA LEU A 346 -21.99 -30.80 10.23
C LEU A 346 -20.47 -30.89 10.47
N LEU A 347 -20.04 -31.25 11.68
CA LEU A 347 -18.65 -31.61 11.96
C LEU A 347 -18.63 -32.74 12.98
N GLY A 348 -17.99 -33.85 12.61
CA GLY A 348 -17.80 -35.00 13.48
C GLY A 348 -17.08 -34.60 14.77
N ASN A 349 -17.59 -35.09 15.90
CA ASN A 349 -16.96 -35.03 17.20
C ASN A 349 -15.59 -35.75 17.15
N ASN A 350 -14.51 -35.04 16.81
CA ASN A 350 -13.12 -35.36 17.18
C ASN A 350 -12.10 -34.30 16.70
N PHE A 351 -12.33 -33.02 17.00
CA PHE A 351 -11.25 -32.02 16.96
C PHE A 351 -10.88 -31.60 18.38
N LYS A 352 -10.01 -32.39 19.02
CA LYS A 352 -9.25 -31.91 20.19
C LYS A 352 -7.94 -31.34 19.66
N SER A 353 -7.92 -30.03 19.40
CA SER A 353 -6.69 -29.29 19.15
C SER A 353 -6.18 -28.71 20.49
N PRO A 354 -4.88 -28.83 20.82
CA PRO A 354 -4.34 -28.33 22.09
C PRO A 354 -4.31 -26.79 22.21
N VAL A 355 -4.71 -26.07 21.15
CA VAL A 355 -4.68 -24.60 21.10
C VAL A 355 -5.91 -23.97 21.78
N PHE A 356 -6.98 -24.73 22.02
CA PHE A 356 -8.25 -24.19 22.54
C PHE A 356 -8.51 -24.47 24.04
N GLU A 357 -7.52 -25.01 24.77
CA GLU A 357 -7.63 -25.22 26.23
C GLU A 357 -7.00 -24.09 27.08
N SER A 358 -6.45 -23.04 26.46
CA SER A 358 -6.04 -21.83 27.18
C SER A 358 -7.16 -20.79 27.17
N GLY A 359 -7.84 -20.67 28.31
CA GLY A 359 -8.96 -19.75 28.52
C GLY A 359 -8.56 -18.28 28.57
N GLU A 360 -8.33 -17.67 27.41
CA GLU A 360 -8.42 -16.23 27.22
C GLU A 360 -9.41 -15.94 26.09
N LYS A 361 -10.36 -15.03 26.34
CA LYS A 361 -11.25 -14.50 25.31
C LYS A 361 -10.37 -13.87 24.23
N LEU A 362 -10.27 -14.51 23.07
CA LEU A 362 -9.82 -13.88 21.83
C LEU A 362 -10.90 -12.88 21.39
N GLY A 363 -10.90 -11.70 22.00
CA GLY A 363 -11.65 -10.55 21.51
C GLY A 363 -10.75 -9.81 20.52
N TYR A 364 -11.21 -9.68 19.28
CA TYR A 364 -10.61 -8.74 18.36
C TYR A 364 -11.09 -7.33 18.73
N ASP A 365 -10.17 -6.40 18.91
CA ASP A 365 -10.51 -4.98 19.10
C ASP A 365 -10.53 -4.29 17.73
N PRO A 366 -11.70 -3.78 17.27
CA PRO A 366 -11.80 -3.08 15.98
C PRO A 366 -10.92 -1.83 15.91
N LEU A 367 -10.57 -1.43 14.69
CA LEU A 367 -9.89 -0.15 14.47
C LEU A 367 -10.80 1.04 14.85
N ASP A 368 -10.48 1.68 15.98
CA ASP A 368 -11.22 2.85 16.49
C ASP A 368 -10.91 4.16 15.76
N LEU A 369 -9.75 4.25 15.09
CA LEU A 369 -9.28 5.48 14.46
C LEU A 369 -9.08 5.28 12.95
N TRP A 370 -9.92 5.95 12.17
CA TRP A 370 -9.84 5.95 10.71
C TRP A 370 -9.28 7.29 10.20
N PRO A 371 -8.51 7.28 9.10
CA PRO A 371 -8.17 8.50 8.38
C PRO A 371 -9.44 9.30 8.03
N SER A 372 -9.33 10.64 8.02
CA SER A 372 -10.50 11.48 7.75
C SER A 372 -10.99 11.30 6.31
N ASP A 373 -12.29 11.52 6.08
CA ASP A 373 -12.88 11.45 4.73
C ASP A 373 -12.19 12.41 3.74
N ARG A 374 -11.62 13.51 4.25
CA ARG A 374 -10.84 14.46 3.45
C ARG A 374 -9.50 13.87 3.02
N ASP A 375 -8.77 13.23 3.94
CA ASP A 375 -7.47 12.61 3.62
C ASP A 375 -7.64 11.44 2.66
N ARG A 376 -8.76 10.71 2.76
CA ARG A 376 -9.13 9.64 1.82
C ARG A 376 -9.47 10.18 0.44
N ALA A 377 -10.21 11.28 0.35
CA ALA A 377 -10.55 11.90 -0.94
C ALA A 377 -9.33 12.51 -1.66
N ASP A 378 -8.32 12.93 -0.90
CA ASP A 378 -7.09 13.52 -1.44
C ASP A 378 -6.05 12.45 -1.86
N ASN A 379 -6.27 11.16 -1.57
CA ASN A 379 -5.35 10.06 -1.91
C ASN A 379 -6.09 8.75 -2.25
N ASP A 380 -6.18 8.43 -3.54
CA ASP A 380 -6.87 7.25 -4.07
C ASP A 380 -6.36 5.90 -3.50
N GLU A 381 -5.05 5.79 -3.23
CA GLU A 381 -4.47 4.56 -2.67
C GLU A 381 -4.82 4.41 -1.18
N LEU A 382 -4.87 5.53 -0.44
CA LEU A 382 -5.35 5.55 0.93
C LEU A 382 -6.82 5.14 1.01
N ASP A 383 -7.66 5.67 0.13
CA ASP A 383 -9.08 5.28 0.07
C ASP A 383 -9.26 3.79 -0.24
N ARG A 384 -8.48 3.28 -1.20
CA ARG A 384 -8.49 1.85 -1.54
C ARG A 384 -8.11 0.96 -0.36
N ILE A 385 -7.07 1.32 0.39
CA ILE A 385 -6.62 0.59 1.59
C ILE A 385 -7.69 0.66 2.68
N CYS A 386 -8.27 1.84 2.94
CA CYS A 386 -9.34 1.99 3.92
C CYS A 386 -10.56 1.14 3.57
N ASN A 387 -10.95 1.06 2.29
CA ASN A 387 -12.06 0.22 1.84
C ASN A 387 -11.76 -1.28 2.05
N GLN A 388 -10.53 -1.73 1.80
CA GLN A 388 -10.13 -3.12 2.07
C GLN A 388 -10.13 -3.46 3.57
N LEU A 389 -9.67 -2.53 4.40
CA LEU A 389 -9.70 -2.70 5.86
C LEU A 389 -11.13 -2.75 6.38
N MET A 390 -12.05 -1.91 5.89
CA MET A 390 -13.47 -1.98 6.24
C MET A 390 -14.09 -3.35 5.90
N HIS A 391 -13.73 -3.94 4.76
CA HIS A 391 -14.20 -5.28 4.41
C HIS A 391 -13.62 -6.37 5.33
N ALA A 392 -12.35 -6.24 5.74
CA ALA A 392 -11.72 -7.16 6.67
C ALA A 392 -12.38 -7.10 8.06
N GLU A 393 -12.62 -5.89 8.57
CA GLU A 393 -13.33 -5.63 9.83
C GLU A 393 -14.71 -6.30 9.86
N SER A 394 -15.50 -6.12 8.81
CA SER A 394 -16.83 -6.76 8.69
C SER A 394 -16.74 -8.29 8.64
N TYR A 395 -15.70 -8.84 8.00
CA TYR A 395 -15.50 -10.28 7.94
C TYR A 395 -15.06 -10.86 9.31
N ILE A 396 -14.23 -10.14 10.06
CA ILE A 396 -13.82 -10.52 11.41
C ILE A 396 -15.04 -10.52 12.34
N GLU A 397 -15.88 -9.48 12.29
CA GLU A 397 -17.13 -9.43 13.06
C GLU A 397 -18.04 -10.64 12.77
N LEU A 398 -18.17 -11.03 11.50
CA LEU A 398 -18.94 -12.22 11.11
C LEU A 398 -18.35 -13.51 11.69
N LEU A 399 -17.01 -13.63 11.71
CA LEU A 399 -16.32 -14.79 12.28
C LEU A 399 -16.49 -14.85 13.80
N GLU A 400 -16.42 -13.71 14.49
CA GLU A 400 -16.67 -13.63 15.93
C GLU A 400 -18.11 -14.03 16.27
N GLN A 401 -19.10 -13.56 15.49
CA GLN A 401 -20.49 -13.98 15.68
C GLN A 401 -20.66 -15.50 15.50
N ARG A 402 -19.99 -16.10 14.50
CA ARG A 402 -20.03 -17.56 14.28
C ARG A 402 -19.33 -18.32 15.40
N LEU A 403 -18.19 -17.83 15.89
CA LEU A 403 -17.45 -18.42 16.99
C LEU A 403 -18.28 -18.38 18.28
N ASN A 404 -18.87 -17.23 18.60
CA ASN A 404 -19.74 -17.07 19.77
C ASN A 404 -20.98 -17.96 19.69
N LYS A 405 -21.54 -18.15 18.49
CA LYS A 405 -22.65 -19.08 18.28
C LYS A 405 -22.23 -20.55 18.46
N ALA A 406 -21.02 -20.92 18.03
CA ALA A 406 -20.48 -22.26 18.21
C ALA A 406 -20.09 -22.56 19.67
N LEU A 407 -19.66 -21.55 20.43
CA LEU A 407 -19.38 -21.66 21.87
C LEU A 407 -20.66 -21.74 22.73
N ALA A 408 -21.79 -21.24 22.21
CA ALA A 408 -23.08 -21.22 22.91
C ALA A 408 -23.99 -22.42 22.57
N ALA A 409 -23.62 -23.26 21.60
CA ALA A 409 -24.32 -24.49 21.20
C ALA A 409 -23.65 -25.71 21.84
#